data_AF-A0A7C7W4C7-F1
#
_entry.id   AF-A0A7C7W4C7-F1
#
_cell.length_a   1.000
_cell.length_b   1.000
_cell.length_c   1.000
_cell.angle_alpha   90.00
_cell.angle_beta   90.00
_cell.angle_gamma   90.00
#
_symmetry.space_group_name_H-M   'P 1'
#
loop_
_entity.id
_entity.type
_entity.pdbx_description
1 polymer ?
#
loop_
_entity_poly.entity_id
_entity_poly.type
_entity_poly.pdbx_seq_one_letter_code
_entity_poly.pdbx_strand_id
1 'polypeptide(L)'
;FMETIQILANREKDALIKLTDQENNLAKVYLHAGEIIYASYKNLEGEPAVYELLNWEDGFFQVETPDKLPERNVFGSTEAIMLEGCRLLDEELRDIKEVTI
;
A
#
# COMPACT_ATOMS: atom_id res chain seq x y z
N PHE A 1 -3.25 -6.26 -3.58
CA PHE A 1 -3.24 -4.99 -2.83
C PHE A 1 -3.89 -3.83 -3.60
N MET A 2 -3.38 -3.50 -4.80
CA MET A 2 -3.82 -2.34 -5.60
C MET A 2 -5.34 -2.27 -5.82
N GLU A 3 -5.96 -3.38 -6.27
CA GLU A 3 -7.42 -3.43 -6.49
C GLU A 3 -8.24 -3.09 -5.24
N THR A 4 -7.77 -3.55 -4.07
CA THR A 4 -8.43 -3.29 -2.79
C THR A 4 -8.41 -1.80 -2.45
N ILE A 5 -7.27 -1.14 -2.64
CA ILE A 5 -7.16 0.31 -2.46
C ILE A 5 -8.13 1.03 -3.38
N GLN A 6 -8.16 0.69 -4.68
CA GLN A 6 -9.02 1.34 -5.65
C GLN A 6 -10.51 1.19 -5.31
N ILE A 7 -10.93 -0.01 -4.87
CA ILE A 7 -12.30 -0.26 -4.44
C ILE A 7 -12.66 0.56 -3.19
N LEU A 8 -11.76 0.66 -2.22
CA LEU A 8 -12.01 1.37 -0.97
C LEU A 8 -11.96 2.89 -1.13
N ALA A 9 -11.04 3.39 -1.96
CA ALA A 9 -10.93 4.80 -2.31
C ALA A 9 -12.24 5.31 -2.93
N ASN A 10 -12.76 4.59 -3.94
CA ASN A 10 -14.03 4.93 -4.60
C ASN A 10 -15.27 4.83 -3.68
N ARG A 11 -15.15 4.18 -2.52
CA ARG A 11 -16.24 4.06 -1.55
C ARG A 11 -16.19 5.13 -0.46
N GLU A 12 -15.16 5.96 -0.44
CA GLU A 12 -14.95 7.03 0.55
C GLU A 12 -15.09 6.53 2.00
N LYS A 13 -14.65 5.29 2.28
CA LYS A 13 -14.76 4.68 3.61
C LYS A 13 -13.44 4.69 4.36
N ASP A 14 -13.56 4.78 5.67
CA ASP A 14 -12.48 4.46 6.59
C ASP A 14 -12.25 2.94 6.57
N ALA A 15 -10.99 2.55 6.42
CA ALA A 15 -10.61 1.15 6.33
C ALA A 15 -9.23 0.92 6.92
N LEU A 16 -9.05 -0.22 7.58
CA LEU A 16 -7.74 -0.78 7.89
C LEU A 16 -7.55 -2.01 7.01
N ILE A 17 -6.48 -1.98 6.22
CA ILE A 17 -6.01 -3.14 5.47
C ILE A 17 -4.81 -3.72 6.21
N LYS A 18 -4.91 -4.98 6.61
CA LYS A 18 -3.81 -5.77 7.14
C LYS A 18 -3.33 -6.71 6.04
N LEU A 19 -2.03 -6.70 5.79
CA LEU A 19 -1.37 -7.64 4.89
C LEU A 19 -0.29 -8.40 5.65
N THR A 20 -0.15 -9.69 5.39
CA THR A 20 0.89 -10.50 6.01
C THR A 20 1.72 -11.17 4.93
N ASP A 21 3.04 -11.01 4.99
CA ASP A 21 3.97 -11.69 4.07
C ASP A 21 4.18 -13.18 4.45
N GLN A 22 4.99 -13.89 3.67
CA GLN A 22 5.30 -15.31 3.91
C GLN A 22 6.04 -15.56 5.24
N GLU A 23 6.73 -14.56 5.77
CA GLU A 23 7.49 -14.60 7.02
C GLU A 23 6.64 -14.16 8.23
N ASN A 24 5.33 -13.92 8.04
CA ASN A 24 4.39 -13.40 9.05
C ASN A 24 4.67 -11.97 9.52
N ASN A 25 5.37 -11.16 8.73
CA ASN A 25 5.48 -9.72 9.01
C ASN A 25 4.18 -9.02 8.60
N LEU A 26 3.63 -8.23 9.52
CA LEU A 26 2.38 -7.51 9.33
C LEU A 26 2.64 -6.13 8.74
N ALA A 27 1.99 -5.84 7.63
CA ALA A 27 1.79 -4.50 7.11
C ALA A 27 0.42 -3.96 7.49
N LYS A 28 0.33 -2.65 7.69
CA LYS A 28 -0.93 -1.94 7.97
C LYS A 28 -1.06 -0.75 7.04
N VAL A 29 -2.22 -0.60 6.42
CA VAL A 29 -2.59 0.59 5.64
C VAL A 29 -3.93 1.09 6.13
N TYR A 30 -3.99 2.36 6.54
CA TYR A 30 -5.23 3.01 6.94
C TYR A 30 -5.69 3.99 5.87
N LEU A 31 -6.96 3.89 5.54
CA LEU A 31 -7.67 4.86 4.74
C LEU A 31 -8.62 5.65 5.64
N HIS A 32 -8.75 6.95 5.35
CA HIS A 32 -9.78 7.81 5.90
C HIS A 32 -10.51 8.49 4.75
N ALA A 33 -11.83 8.32 4.68
CA ALA A 33 -12.65 8.83 3.58
C ALA A 33 -12.09 8.48 2.18
N GLY A 34 -11.55 7.27 2.01
CA GLY A 34 -10.94 6.81 0.75
C GLY A 34 -9.51 7.29 0.48
N GLU A 35 -8.97 8.17 1.33
CA GLU A 35 -7.59 8.65 1.24
C GLU A 35 -6.66 7.79 2.10
N ILE A 36 -5.53 7.35 1.55
CA ILE A 36 -4.49 6.70 2.35
C ILE A 36 -3.89 7.76 3.29
N ILE A 37 -4.00 7.52 4.59
CA ILE A 37 -3.45 8.42 5.60
C ILE A 37 -2.26 7.83 6.34
N TYR A 38 -2.15 6.50 6.35
CA TYR A 38 -1.07 5.82 7.05
C TYR A 38 -0.71 4.52 6.38
N ALA A 39 0.59 4.23 6.34
CA ALA A 39 1.10 2.91 6.02
C ALA A 39 2.34 2.57 6.85
N SER A 40 2.50 1.28 7.16
CA SER A 40 3.74 0.72 7.73
C SER A 40 3.93 -0.74 7.37
N TYR A 41 5.19 -1.12 7.19
CA TYR A 41 5.63 -2.50 6.98
C TYR A 41 7.11 -2.64 7.35
N LYS A 42 7.46 -3.58 8.24
CA LYS A 42 8.82 -3.73 8.79
C LYS A 42 9.39 -2.37 9.28
N ASN A 43 10.45 -1.87 8.63
CA ASN A 43 11.09 -0.59 8.95
C ASN A 43 10.64 0.56 8.03
N LEU A 44 9.68 0.30 7.13
CA LEU A 44 9.12 1.30 6.22
C LEU A 44 7.87 1.92 6.84
N GLU A 45 7.76 3.23 6.69
CA GLU A 45 6.60 4.01 7.10
C GLU A 45 6.21 4.98 5.98
N GLY A 46 4.91 5.29 5.91
CA GLY A 46 4.38 6.24 4.94
C GLY A 46 4.35 5.68 3.51
N GLU A 47 4.53 6.57 2.54
CA GLU A 47 4.49 6.25 1.11
C GLU A 47 5.46 5.11 0.70
N PRO A 48 6.71 5.05 1.21
CA PRO A 48 7.60 3.90 0.97
C PRO A 48 7.00 2.54 1.33
N ALA A 49 6.24 2.47 2.42
CA ALA A 49 5.56 1.22 2.78
C ALA A 49 4.44 0.88 1.79
N VAL A 50 3.72 1.88 1.25
CA VAL A 50 2.71 1.64 0.21
C VAL A 50 3.37 1.09 -1.06
N TYR A 51 4.50 1.67 -1.48
CA TYR A 51 5.22 1.23 -2.68
C TYR A 51 5.73 -0.20 -2.55
N GLU A 52 6.30 -0.56 -1.40
CA GLU A 52 6.71 -1.94 -1.12
C GLU A 52 5.53 -2.93 -1.20
N LEU A 53 4.35 -2.55 -0.69
CA LEU A 53 3.16 -3.41 -0.74
C LEU A 53 2.55 -3.53 -2.15
N LEU A 54 2.87 -2.61 -3.07
CA LEU A 54 2.47 -2.73 -4.48
C LEU A 54 3.27 -3.81 -5.22
N ASN A 55 4.47 -4.13 -4.75
CA ASN A 55 5.31 -5.22 -5.26
C ASN A 55 4.81 -6.62 -4.86
N TRP A 56 3.83 -6.73 -3.96
CA TRP A 56 3.35 -8.01 -3.48
C TRP A 56 2.35 -8.65 -4.45
N GLU A 57 2.78 -9.72 -5.10
CA GLU A 57 1.93 -10.55 -5.96
C GLU A 57 0.98 -11.45 -5.16
N ASP A 58 1.44 -11.95 -4.00
CA ASP A 58 0.72 -12.86 -3.12
C ASP A 58 0.73 -12.38 -1.67
N GLY A 59 -0.34 -12.67 -0.92
CA GLY A 59 -0.44 -12.32 0.50
C GLY A 59 -1.83 -12.58 1.07
N PHE A 60 -1.93 -12.66 2.40
CA PHE A 60 -3.23 -12.69 3.06
C PHE A 60 -3.70 -11.27 3.36
N PHE A 61 -4.88 -10.93 2.87
CA PHE A 61 -5.49 -9.62 3.02
C PHE A 61 -6.69 -9.68 3.95
N GLN A 62 -6.72 -8.79 4.93
CA GLN A 62 -7.91 -8.56 5.76
C GLN A 62 -8.26 -7.08 5.73
N VAL A 63 -9.54 -6.79 5.47
CA VAL A 63 -10.09 -5.43 5.50
C VAL A 63 -11.06 -5.32 6.67
N GLU A 64 -10.88 -4.27 7.46
CA GLU A 64 -11.62 -4.03 8.69
C GLU A 64 -12.06 -2.57 8.75
N THR A 65 -13.14 -2.29 9.47
CA THR A 65 -13.44 -0.92 9.90
C THR A 65 -12.53 -0.57 11.08
N PRO A 66 -11.72 0.49 11.02
CA PRO A 66 -10.84 0.86 12.12
C PRO A 66 -11.64 1.47 13.28
N ASP A 67 -11.35 1.06 14.52
CA ASP A 67 -11.92 1.72 15.72
C ASP A 67 -11.36 3.14 15.92
N LYS A 68 -10.11 3.35 15.49
CA LYS A 68 -9.40 4.63 15.54
C LYS A 68 -8.44 4.77 14.37
N LEU A 69 -8.21 6.01 13.96
CA LEU A 69 -7.23 6.35 12.94
C LEU A 69 -5.88 6.73 13.60
N PRO A 70 -4.74 6.30 13.04
CA PRO A 70 -3.42 6.71 13.50
C PRO A 70 -3.11 8.16 13.09
N GLU A 71 -2.00 8.70 13.62
CA GLU A 71 -1.43 9.94 13.07
C GLU A 71 -1.01 9.73 11.62
N ARG A 72 -1.31 10.73 10.78
CA ARG A 72 -1.04 10.66 9.34
C ARG A 72 0.48 10.63 9.10
N ASN A 73 0.94 9.65 8.32
CA ASN A 73 2.32 9.59 7.81
C ASN A 73 2.38 9.47 6.27
N VAL A 74 1.24 9.55 5.59
CA VAL A 74 1.09 9.61 4.13
C VAL A 74 0.44 10.94 3.76
N PHE A 75 0.99 11.67 2.78
CA PHE A 75 0.53 13.03 2.48
C PHE A 75 0.12 13.24 1.02
N GLY A 76 0.61 12.41 0.10
CA GLY A 76 0.08 12.35 -1.27
C GLY A 76 -1.38 11.91 -1.32
N SER A 77 -2.08 12.27 -2.40
CA SER A 77 -3.40 11.71 -2.68
C SER A 77 -3.28 10.23 -3.02
N THR A 78 -4.34 9.45 -2.77
CA THR A 78 -4.33 8.02 -3.11
C THR A 78 -3.99 7.81 -4.59
N GLU A 79 -4.52 8.64 -5.49
CA GLU A 79 -4.26 8.59 -6.93
C GLU A 79 -2.80 8.84 -7.28
N ALA A 80 -2.19 9.89 -6.71
CA ALA A 80 -0.79 10.23 -6.96
C ALA A 80 0.15 9.13 -6.47
N ILE A 81 -0.13 8.56 -5.29
CA ILE A 81 0.65 7.47 -4.71
C ILE A 81 0.54 6.22 -5.58
N MET A 82 -0.66 5.88 -6.06
CA MET A 82 -0.86 4.71 -6.93
C MET A 82 -0.14 4.88 -8.27
N LEU A 83 -0.21 6.08 -8.88
CA LEU A 83 0.48 6.36 -10.14
C LEU A 83 2.00 6.27 -9.99
N GLU A 84 2.55 6.87 -8.93
CA GLU A 84 3.99 6.82 -8.64
C GLU A 84 4.44 5.40 -8.33
N GLY A 85 3.66 4.65 -7.55
CA GLY A 85 3.92 3.24 -7.28
C GLY A 85 4.00 2.42 -8.57
N CYS A 86 3.03 2.55 -9.48
CA CYS A 86 3.09 1.89 -10.79
C CYS A 86 4.35 2.28 -11.60
N ARG A 87 4.76 3.55 -11.57
CA ARG A 87 5.97 4.01 -12.25
C ARG A 87 7.22 3.31 -11.69
N LEU A 88 7.33 3.21 -10.36
CA LEU A 88 8.44 2.54 -9.68
C LEU A 88 8.48 1.04 -10.00
N LEU A 89 7.32 0.37 -10.02
CA LEU A 89 7.21 -1.05 -10.41
C LEU A 89 7.72 -1.28 -11.84
N ASP A 90 7.30 -0.42 -12.78
CA ASP A 90 7.71 -0.51 -14.18
C ASP A 90 9.22 -0.28 -14.37
N GLU A 91 9.82 0.58 -13.54
CA GLU A 91 11.27 0.85 -13.55
C GLU A 91 12.06 -0.35 -13.01
N GLU A 92 11.63 -0.92 -11.87
CA GLU A 92 12.27 -2.09 -11.28
C GLU A 92 12.24 -3.30 -12.24
N LEU A 93 11.11 -3.52 -12.93
CA LEU A 93 10.97 -4.58 -13.93
C LEU A 93 11.87 -4.39 -15.16
N ARG A 94 12.23 -3.14 -15.52
CA ARG A 94 13.16 -2.86 -16.62
C ARG A 94 14.60 -3.12 -16.19
N ASP A 95 14.98 -2.64 -15.01
CA ASP A 95 16.34 -2.82 -14.48
C ASP A 95 16.71 -4.31 -14.33
N ILE A 96 15.76 -5.15 -13.87
CA ILE A 96 15.97 -6.61 -13.76
C ILE A 96 16.24 -7.26 -15.12
N LYS A 97 15.57 -6.79 -16.18
CA LYS A 97 15.76 -7.33 -17.54
C LYS A 97 17.11 -6.93 -18.13
N GLU A 98 17.61 -5.74 -17.83
CA GLU A 98 18.92 -5.29 -18.34
C GLU A 98 20.11 -5.95 -17.64
N VAL A 99 19.96 -6.35 -16.36
CA VAL A 99 21.02 -7.02 -15.59
C VAL A 99 21.14 -8.52 -15.91
N THR A 100 20.08 -9.15 -16.43
CA THR A 100 20.04 -10.60 -16.69
C THR A 100 20.48 -10.98 -18.11
N ILE A 101 20.84 -10.00 -18.96
CA ILE A 101 21.23 -10.22 -20.38
C ILE A 101 22.75 -10.11 -20.56
#